data_AF-A0A426FIN3-F1
#
_entry.id   AF-A0A426FIN3-F1
#
_cell.length_a   1.000
_cell.length_b   1.000
_cell.length_c   1.000
_cell.angle_alpha   90.00
_cell.angle_beta   90.00
_cell.angle_gamma   90.00
#
_symmetry.space_group_name_H-M   'P 1'
#
loop_
_entity.id
_entity.type
_entity.pdbx_description
1 polymer ?
#
loop_
_entity_poly.entity_id
_entity_poly.type
_entity_poly.pdbx_seq_one_letter_code
_entity_poly.pdbx_strand_id
1 'polypeptide(L)'
;MAMTKMQYLDAAVKLLPVGLAWKRALDSHLAKVLAVRCDQLVTVNTQAHDLIKERMPGQATLLLEEWEGFLGLPEAGRQIVGKSITERQAQVKEKEEELGSSSKIYLEEAAKRAGYQIEIVNYYPHHCLRDCLYPLYEYENAWRIFIYTESLPTNPTDDVDKNEELQEILKRYCNADVEMVFIYKDTK
;
A
#
# COMPACT_ATOMS: atom_id res chain seq x y z
N MET A 1 25.08 10.83 5.87
CA MET A 1 25.15 12.30 6.06
C MET A 1 25.62 12.87 4.74
N ALA A 2 24.86 13.76 4.13
CA ALA A 2 25.20 14.30 2.81
C ALA A 2 26.51 15.11 2.89
N MET A 3 27.45 14.82 2.00
CA MET A 3 28.71 15.57 1.91
C MET A 3 28.45 16.99 1.39
N THR A 4 29.25 17.93 1.87
CA THR A 4 29.19 19.35 1.48
C THR A 4 29.98 19.61 0.20
N LYS A 5 29.65 20.71 -0.50
CA LYS A 5 30.38 21.16 -1.70
C LYS A 5 31.88 21.26 -1.48
N MET A 6 32.31 21.80 -0.33
CA MET A 6 33.72 21.99 -0.01
C MET A 6 34.46 20.66 0.18
N GLN A 7 33.81 19.65 0.77
CA GLN A 7 34.38 18.31 0.90
C GLN A 7 34.54 17.65 -0.48
N TYR A 8 33.57 17.80 -1.37
CA TYR A 8 33.70 17.32 -2.75
C TYR A 8 34.80 18.05 -3.52
N LEU A 9 34.95 19.36 -3.33
CA LEU A 9 35.98 20.15 -3.99
C LEU A 9 37.38 19.77 -3.49
N ASP A 10 37.55 19.60 -2.18
CA ASP A 10 38.79 19.11 -1.59
C ASP A 10 39.16 17.72 -2.14
N ALA A 11 38.20 16.80 -2.22
CA ALA A 11 38.40 15.49 -2.82
C ALA A 11 38.77 15.58 -4.31
N ALA A 12 38.07 16.42 -5.09
CA ALA A 12 38.31 16.58 -6.52
C ALA A 12 39.72 17.14 -6.80
N VAL A 13 40.17 18.10 -6.00
CA VAL A 13 41.51 18.69 -6.12
C VAL A 13 42.60 17.68 -5.74
N LYS A 14 42.36 16.83 -4.74
CA LYS A 14 43.28 15.75 -4.35
C LYS A 14 43.43 14.66 -5.42
N LEU A 15 42.37 14.42 -6.20
CA LEU A 15 42.35 13.43 -7.30
C LEU A 15 43.04 13.91 -8.58
N LEU A 16 43.42 15.20 -8.68
CA LEU A 16 44.16 15.70 -9.83
C LEU A 16 45.56 15.06 -9.91
N PRO A 17 46.10 14.84 -11.12
CA PRO A 17 47.47 14.36 -11.29
C PRO A 17 48.49 15.29 -10.60
N VAL A 18 49.68 14.75 -10.31
CA VAL A 18 50.80 15.55 -9.81
C VAL A 18 51.45 16.34 -10.96
N GLY A 19 51.83 17.60 -10.71
CA GLY A 19 52.56 18.42 -11.69
C GLY A 19 52.19 19.90 -11.70
N LEU A 20 53.04 20.72 -12.33
CA LEU A 20 52.93 22.19 -12.34
C LEU A 20 51.64 22.70 -13.01
N ALA A 21 51.09 21.93 -13.95
CA ALA A 21 49.84 22.24 -14.64
C ALA A 21 48.61 22.18 -13.72
N TRP A 22 48.67 21.39 -12.65
CA TRP A 22 47.53 21.09 -11.77
C TRP A 22 47.64 21.86 -10.46
N LYS A 23 47.27 23.16 -10.47
CA LYS A 23 47.25 23.98 -9.27
C LYS A 23 46.16 23.49 -8.30
N ARG A 24 46.58 22.93 -7.16
CA ARG A 24 45.70 22.35 -6.12
C ARG A 24 45.20 23.33 -5.06
N ALA A 25 45.31 24.63 -5.31
CA ALA A 25 44.75 25.63 -4.43
C ALA A 25 43.24 25.74 -4.65
N LEU A 26 42.46 25.82 -3.55
CA LEU A 26 40.99 25.83 -3.59
C LEU A 26 40.41 27.09 -4.26
N ASP A 27 41.21 28.15 -4.36
CA ASP A 27 40.89 29.44 -5.00
C ASP A 27 41.31 29.52 -6.49
N SER A 28 41.97 28.48 -7.00
CA SER A 28 42.47 28.43 -8.38
C SER A 28 41.34 28.46 -9.42
N HIS A 29 41.63 28.94 -10.64
CA HIS A 29 40.67 28.90 -11.75
C HIS A 29 40.19 27.48 -12.06
N LEU A 30 41.07 26.48 -11.91
CA LEU A 30 40.71 25.08 -12.09
C LEU A 30 39.74 24.60 -11.01
N ALA A 31 39.97 24.94 -9.74
CA ALA A 31 39.07 24.64 -8.64
C ALA A 31 37.68 25.28 -8.85
N LYS A 32 37.61 26.49 -9.41
CA LYS A 32 36.34 27.14 -9.77
C LYS A 32 35.55 26.37 -10.84
N VAL A 33 36.24 25.79 -11.83
CA VAL A 33 35.59 24.91 -12.83
C VAL A 33 35.07 23.63 -12.18
N LEU A 34 35.89 22.99 -11.33
CA LEU A 34 35.50 21.79 -10.59
C LEU A 34 34.35 22.05 -9.61
N ALA A 35 34.26 23.25 -9.05
CA ALA A 35 33.22 23.64 -8.09
C ALA A 35 31.80 23.50 -8.68
N VAL A 36 31.61 23.79 -9.97
CA VAL A 36 30.32 23.63 -10.66
C VAL A 36 29.89 22.16 -10.68
N ARG A 37 30.83 21.25 -10.91
CA ARG A 37 30.55 19.80 -10.88
C ARG A 37 30.29 19.31 -9.45
N CYS A 38 30.95 19.91 -8.45
CA CYS A 38 30.72 19.58 -7.05
C CYS A 38 29.30 19.91 -6.60
N ASP A 39 28.71 21.01 -7.08
CA ASP A 39 27.31 21.36 -6.78
C ASP A 39 26.36 20.24 -7.25
N GLN A 40 26.55 19.74 -8.47
CA GLN A 40 25.75 18.64 -8.99
C GLN A 40 25.94 17.34 -8.18
N LEU A 41 27.16 17.05 -7.72
CA LEU A 41 27.43 15.89 -6.88
C LEU A 41 26.72 15.97 -5.52
N VAL A 42 26.64 17.17 -4.93
CA VAL A 42 25.87 17.39 -3.69
C VAL A 42 24.39 17.11 -3.91
N THR A 43 23.80 17.60 -5.01
CA THR A 43 22.41 17.34 -5.34
C THR A 43 22.15 15.84 -5.51
N VAL A 44 22.95 15.16 -6.32
CA VAL A 44 22.80 13.71 -6.56
C VAL A 44 23.00 12.90 -5.28
N ASN A 45 23.99 13.25 -4.46
CA ASN A 45 24.24 12.55 -3.21
C ASN A 45 23.11 12.76 -2.20
N THR A 46 22.53 13.97 -2.14
CA THR A 46 21.37 14.24 -1.30
C THR A 46 20.17 13.41 -1.75
N GLN A 47 19.86 13.42 -3.06
CA GLN A 47 18.79 12.60 -3.63
C GLN A 47 19.01 11.11 -3.36
N ALA A 48 20.24 10.61 -3.51
CA ALA A 48 20.57 9.22 -3.21
C ALA A 48 20.32 8.85 -1.73
N HIS A 49 20.57 9.76 -0.80
CA HIS A 49 20.24 9.55 0.62
C HIS A 49 18.73 9.59 0.88
N ASP A 50 17.99 10.46 0.18
CA ASP A 50 16.54 10.49 0.31
C ASP A 50 15.89 9.22 -0.24
N LEU A 51 16.43 8.64 -1.32
CA LEU A 51 15.99 7.34 -1.85
C LEU A 51 16.11 6.19 -0.84
N ILE A 52 17.04 6.28 0.14
CA ILE A 52 17.13 5.26 1.20
C ILE A 52 15.89 5.30 2.11
N LYS A 53 15.31 6.49 2.34
CA LYS A 53 14.05 6.65 3.10
C LYS A 53 12.86 6.19 2.27
N GLU A 54 12.87 6.51 0.98
CA GLU A 54 11.85 6.12 0.00
C GLU A 54 11.72 4.61 -0.22
N ARG A 55 12.72 3.83 0.22
CA ARG A 55 12.68 2.36 0.19
C ARG A 55 11.47 1.81 0.95
N MET A 56 11.06 2.46 2.03
CA MET A 56 9.88 2.06 2.79
C MET A 56 8.64 2.73 2.17
N PRO A 57 7.67 1.97 1.64
CA PRO A 57 6.52 2.52 0.93
C PRO A 57 5.74 3.58 1.73
N GLY A 58 5.56 3.36 3.04
CA GLY A 58 4.90 4.31 3.94
C GLY A 58 5.66 5.61 4.21
N GLN A 59 6.92 5.73 3.79
CA GLN A 59 7.73 6.95 3.89
C GLN A 59 8.06 7.57 2.52
N ALA A 60 7.62 6.94 1.43
CA ALA A 60 7.92 7.37 0.07
C ALA A 60 7.13 8.63 -0.31
N THR A 61 7.81 9.59 -0.93
CA THR A 61 7.25 10.82 -1.47
C THR A 61 7.57 10.98 -2.95
N LEU A 62 8.81 10.67 -3.35
CA LEU A 62 9.22 10.67 -4.76
C LEU A 62 8.75 9.41 -5.49
N LEU A 63 8.87 8.24 -4.85
CA LEU A 63 8.54 6.94 -5.47
C LEU A 63 7.10 6.50 -5.17
N LEU A 64 6.27 7.39 -4.61
CA LEU A 64 4.95 7.02 -4.12
C LEU A 64 4.04 6.47 -5.24
N GLU A 65 4.06 7.09 -6.42
CA GLU A 65 3.27 6.62 -7.57
C GLU A 65 3.74 5.26 -8.08
N GLU A 66 5.04 4.98 -8.05
CA GLU A 66 5.58 3.68 -8.44
C GLU A 66 5.18 2.59 -7.44
N TRP A 67 5.20 2.91 -6.13
CA TRP A 67 4.74 2.00 -5.09
C TRP A 67 3.24 1.71 -5.18
N GLU A 68 2.43 2.73 -5.47
CA GLU A 68 0.99 2.56 -5.70
C GLU A 68 0.73 1.63 -6.88
N GLY A 69 1.42 1.84 -8.00
CA GLY A 69 1.33 0.96 -9.17
C GLY A 69 1.81 -0.46 -8.88
N PHE A 70 2.91 -0.63 -8.13
CA PHE A 70 3.43 -1.93 -7.74
C PHE A 70 2.46 -2.72 -6.86
N LEU A 71 1.78 -2.04 -5.93
CA LEU A 71 0.79 -2.65 -5.03
C LEU A 71 -0.62 -2.78 -5.65
N GLY A 72 -0.80 -2.27 -6.87
CA GLY A 72 -2.09 -2.32 -7.58
C GLY A 72 -3.14 -1.34 -7.06
N LEU A 73 -2.73 -0.21 -6.46
CA LEU A 73 -3.61 0.89 -6.08
C LEU A 73 -3.76 1.85 -7.30
N PRO A 74 -4.92 2.49 -7.53
CA PRO A 74 -6.16 2.46 -6.75
C PRO A 74 -6.98 1.20 -7.00
N GLU A 75 -7.66 0.74 -5.96
CA GLU A 75 -8.54 -0.43 -5.97
C GLU A 75 -9.92 -0.06 -5.40
N ALA A 76 -10.94 -0.88 -5.62
CA ALA A 76 -12.24 -0.71 -4.98
C ALA A 76 -12.09 -0.66 -3.45
N GLY A 77 -12.73 0.30 -2.79
CA GLY A 77 -12.54 0.59 -1.36
C GLY A 77 -11.44 1.61 -1.07
N ARG A 78 -10.45 1.78 -1.96
CA ARG A 78 -9.26 2.60 -1.73
C ARG A 78 -8.96 3.51 -2.92
N GLN A 79 -9.80 4.53 -3.04
CA GLN A 79 -9.60 5.60 -4.02
C GLN A 79 -8.44 6.53 -3.59
N ILE A 80 -7.58 6.89 -4.55
CA ILE A 80 -6.42 7.77 -4.33
C ILE A 80 -6.75 9.24 -4.66
N VAL A 81 -7.71 9.45 -5.56
CA VAL A 81 -8.07 10.79 -6.06
C VAL A 81 -8.63 11.65 -4.92
N GLY A 82 -8.10 12.87 -4.78
CA GLY A 82 -8.50 13.81 -3.73
C GLY A 82 -7.83 13.61 -2.37
N LYS A 83 -6.98 12.60 -2.20
CA LYS A 83 -6.26 12.34 -0.96
C LYS A 83 -4.92 13.06 -0.88
N SER A 84 -4.55 13.44 0.34
CA SER A 84 -3.24 14.01 0.66
C SER A 84 -2.11 12.98 0.55
N ILE A 85 -0.86 13.44 0.41
CA ILE A 85 0.32 12.55 0.34
C ILE A 85 0.40 11.64 1.56
N THR A 86 0.07 12.14 2.75
CA THR A 86 0.08 11.36 4.00
C THR A 86 -0.97 10.26 4.02
N GLU A 87 -2.17 10.50 3.47
CA GLU A 87 -3.22 9.49 3.36
C GLU A 87 -2.91 8.42 2.32
N ARG A 88 -2.21 8.81 1.24
CA ARG A 88 -1.70 7.90 0.21
C ARG A 88 -0.63 6.98 0.80
N GLN A 89 0.36 7.54 1.51
CA GLN A 89 1.37 6.78 2.24
C GLN A 89 0.76 5.79 3.24
N ALA A 90 -0.30 6.20 3.96
CA ALA A 90 -0.99 5.33 4.90
C ALA A 90 -1.66 4.13 4.21
N GLN A 91 -2.30 4.34 3.05
CA GLN A 91 -2.90 3.25 2.27
C GLN A 91 -1.87 2.30 1.68
N VAL A 92 -0.79 2.84 1.13
CA VAL A 92 0.34 2.05 0.61
C VAL A 92 0.92 1.19 1.73
N LYS A 93 1.14 1.78 2.91
CA LYS A 93 1.62 1.05 4.08
C LYS A 93 0.65 -0.03 4.55
N GLU A 94 -0.65 0.29 4.61
CA GLU A 94 -1.68 -0.68 4.98
C GLU A 94 -1.69 -1.87 4.02
N LYS A 95 -1.57 -1.59 2.71
CA LYS A 95 -1.53 -2.60 1.66
C LYS A 95 -0.26 -3.45 1.72
N GLU A 96 0.87 -2.87 2.08
CA GLU A 96 2.14 -3.58 2.31
C GLU A 96 2.06 -4.52 3.53
N GLU A 97 1.43 -4.06 4.61
CA GLU A 97 1.24 -4.82 5.86
C GLU A 97 0.07 -5.84 5.77
N GLU A 98 -0.66 -5.84 4.66
CA GLU A 98 -1.86 -6.65 4.47
C GLU A 98 -1.51 -8.14 4.33
N LEU A 99 -1.71 -8.87 5.43
CA LEU A 99 -1.65 -10.34 5.43
C LEU A 99 -3.02 -10.90 5.09
N GLY A 100 -3.20 -11.45 3.88
CA GLY A 100 -4.46 -12.07 3.48
C GLY A 100 -4.81 -13.27 4.36
N SER A 101 -6.03 -13.32 4.87
CA SER A 101 -6.57 -14.47 5.61
C SER A 101 -8.05 -14.67 5.29
N SER A 102 -8.48 -15.93 5.21
CA SER A 102 -9.89 -16.29 5.05
C SER A 102 -10.60 -16.53 6.39
N SER A 103 -9.98 -16.15 7.51
CA SER A 103 -10.58 -16.28 8.84
C SER A 103 -11.77 -15.33 8.99
N LYS A 104 -12.82 -15.79 9.67
CA LYS A 104 -14.01 -14.97 9.99
C LYS A 104 -13.61 -13.62 10.61
N ILE A 105 -12.76 -13.63 11.62
CA ILE A 105 -12.34 -12.43 12.35
C ILE A 105 -11.65 -11.44 11.41
N TYR A 106 -10.77 -11.96 10.54
CA TYR A 106 -10.03 -11.13 9.60
C TYR A 106 -10.95 -10.44 8.59
N LEU A 107 -11.92 -11.17 8.02
CA LEU A 107 -12.87 -10.61 7.07
C LEU A 107 -13.76 -9.53 7.72
N GLU A 108 -14.21 -9.76 8.95
CA GLU A 108 -14.96 -8.76 9.73
C GLU A 108 -14.12 -7.51 10.02
N GLU A 109 -12.85 -7.67 10.38
CA GLU A 109 -11.91 -6.56 10.59
C GLU A 109 -11.57 -5.80 9.30
N ALA A 110 -11.42 -6.51 8.18
CA ALA A 110 -11.19 -5.91 6.87
C ALA A 110 -12.38 -5.05 6.43
N ALA A 111 -13.60 -5.58 6.57
CA ALA A 111 -14.82 -4.81 6.30
C ALA A 111 -14.93 -3.58 7.22
N LYS A 112 -14.63 -3.75 8.51
CA LYS A 112 -14.67 -2.65 9.48
C LYS A 112 -13.66 -1.54 9.17
N ARG A 113 -12.45 -1.88 8.70
CA ARG A 113 -11.46 -0.89 8.23
C ARG A 113 -11.97 -0.09 7.03
N ALA A 114 -12.71 -0.74 6.14
CA ALA A 114 -13.38 -0.10 5.01
C ALA A 114 -14.67 0.66 5.41
N GLY A 115 -15.09 0.60 6.69
CA GLY A 115 -16.26 1.31 7.20
C GLY A 115 -17.57 0.51 7.16
N TYR A 116 -17.51 -0.78 6.85
CA TYR A 116 -18.68 -1.67 6.76
C TYR A 116 -18.81 -2.54 8.02
N GLN A 117 -20.05 -2.76 8.49
CA GLN A 117 -20.35 -3.80 9.48
C GLN A 117 -20.92 -5.03 8.78
N ILE A 118 -20.26 -6.16 8.99
CA ILE A 118 -20.69 -7.47 8.49
C ILE A 118 -20.71 -8.49 9.61
N GLU A 119 -21.58 -9.48 9.48
CA GLU A 119 -21.64 -10.66 10.33
C GLU A 119 -21.47 -11.90 9.45
N ILE A 120 -20.47 -12.73 9.75
CA ILE A 120 -20.17 -13.93 8.97
C ILE A 120 -20.68 -15.17 9.69
N VAL A 121 -21.44 -16.01 8.98
CA VAL A 121 -22.00 -17.26 9.50
C VAL A 121 -21.73 -18.40 8.52
N ASN A 122 -21.27 -19.55 9.04
CA ASN A 122 -21.03 -20.75 8.25
C ASN A 122 -22.05 -21.83 8.61
N TYR A 123 -22.78 -22.31 7.62
CA TYR A 123 -23.79 -23.36 7.76
C TYR A 123 -23.24 -24.70 7.27
N TYR A 124 -22.41 -25.36 8.07
CA TYR A 124 -21.77 -26.60 7.66
C TYR A 124 -22.75 -27.76 7.48
N PRO A 125 -22.53 -28.68 6.51
CA PRO A 125 -23.36 -29.86 6.36
C PRO A 125 -23.26 -30.79 7.58
N HIS A 126 -24.31 -31.58 7.78
CA HIS A 126 -24.37 -32.55 8.86
C HIS A 126 -23.41 -33.73 8.60
N HIS A 127 -22.79 -34.27 9.64
CA HIS A 127 -21.93 -35.45 9.58
C HIS A 127 -22.01 -36.24 10.89
N CYS A 128 -21.55 -37.49 10.88
CA CYS A 128 -21.72 -38.45 11.98
C CYS A 128 -21.11 -38.06 13.33
N LEU A 129 -20.27 -37.02 13.38
CA LEU A 129 -19.66 -36.51 14.62
C LEU A 129 -20.40 -35.28 15.19
N ARG A 130 -21.47 -34.81 14.55
CA ARG A 130 -22.33 -33.73 15.07
C ARG A 130 -23.50 -34.29 15.87
N ASP A 131 -24.08 -33.42 16.69
CA ASP A 131 -25.31 -33.70 17.43
C ASP A 131 -26.48 -34.04 16.47
N CYS A 132 -27.29 -35.03 16.84
CA CYS A 132 -28.49 -35.44 16.10
C CYS A 132 -29.53 -34.33 15.92
N LEU A 133 -29.52 -33.30 16.78
CA LEU A 133 -30.42 -32.15 16.68
C LEU A 133 -29.87 -31.02 15.81
N TYR A 134 -28.67 -31.17 15.24
CA TYR A 134 -28.10 -30.16 14.36
C TYR A 134 -28.90 -30.04 13.04
N PRO A 135 -29.22 -28.82 12.56
CA PRO A 135 -29.98 -28.64 11.32
C PRO A 135 -29.34 -29.28 10.10
N LEU A 136 -30.16 -29.77 9.18
CA LEU A 136 -29.72 -30.31 7.90
C LEU A 136 -29.51 -29.16 6.91
N TYR A 137 -28.25 -28.90 6.56
CA TYR A 137 -27.87 -27.98 5.50
C TYR A 137 -27.43 -28.74 4.25
N GLU A 138 -27.53 -28.08 3.10
CA GLU A 138 -27.06 -28.58 1.81
C GLU A 138 -25.55 -28.88 1.83
N TYR A 139 -25.10 -29.84 1.04
CA TYR A 139 -23.70 -30.27 1.02
C TYR A 139 -22.78 -29.15 0.48
N GLU A 140 -23.29 -28.38 -0.47
CA GLU A 140 -22.66 -27.22 -1.10
C GLU A 140 -22.25 -26.16 -0.07
N ASN A 141 -22.93 -26.09 1.08
CA ASN A 141 -22.59 -25.13 2.12
C ASN A 141 -21.24 -25.41 2.82
N ALA A 142 -20.61 -26.57 2.58
CA ALA A 142 -19.23 -26.81 3.01
C ALA A 142 -18.25 -25.77 2.44
N TRP A 143 -18.58 -25.22 1.26
CA TRP A 143 -17.75 -24.26 0.53
C TRP A 143 -18.40 -22.88 0.41
N ARG A 144 -19.49 -22.62 1.14
CA ARG A 144 -20.16 -21.32 1.14
C ARG A 144 -19.97 -20.59 2.45
N ILE A 145 -19.70 -19.30 2.36
CA ILE A 145 -19.66 -18.38 3.49
C ILE A 145 -20.83 -17.42 3.33
N PHE A 146 -21.68 -17.33 4.37
CA PHE A 146 -22.83 -16.43 4.37
C PHE A 146 -22.46 -15.15 5.11
N ILE A 147 -22.61 -14.02 4.42
CA ILE A 147 -22.23 -12.71 4.92
C ILE A 147 -23.51 -11.88 5.03
N TYR A 148 -23.86 -11.53 6.26
CA TYR A 148 -24.97 -10.66 6.56
C TYR A 148 -24.47 -9.23 6.70
N THR A 149 -25.11 -8.30 5.99
CA THR A 149 -24.82 -6.88 6.10
C THR A 149 -26.10 -6.06 5.93
N GLU A 150 -26.08 -4.84 6.42
CA GLU A 150 -27.18 -3.89 6.19
C GLU A 150 -27.03 -3.30 4.78
N SER A 151 -28.15 -3.20 4.05
CA SER A 151 -28.13 -2.52 2.76
C SER A 151 -27.80 -1.05 2.98
N LEU A 152 -26.65 -0.60 2.46
CA LEU A 152 -26.26 0.80 2.53
C LEU A 152 -26.94 1.55 1.38
N PRO A 153 -27.64 2.67 1.66
CA PRO A 153 -28.21 3.48 0.61
C PRO A 153 -27.09 4.12 -0.20
N THR A 154 -27.06 3.81 -1.49
CA THR A 154 -26.15 4.44 -2.46
C THR A 154 -26.78 5.77 -2.88
N ASN A 155 -26.06 6.88 -2.64
CA ASN A 155 -26.52 8.17 -3.11
C ASN A 155 -26.35 8.24 -4.63
N PRO A 156 -27.25 8.90 -5.38
CA PRO A 156 -27.10 9.04 -6.84
C PRO A 156 -25.83 9.78 -7.29
N THR A 157 -25.17 10.47 -6.36
CA THR A 157 -23.93 11.23 -6.59
C THR A 157 -22.68 10.37 -6.38
N ASP A 158 -22.80 9.21 -5.75
CA ASP A 158 -21.65 8.33 -5.49
C ASP A 158 -21.29 7.60 -6.81
N ASP A 159 -19.99 7.55 -7.13
CA ASP A 159 -19.47 7.00 -8.40
C ASP A 159 -19.55 5.46 -8.45
N VAL A 160 -19.61 4.81 -7.28
CA VAL A 160 -19.64 3.35 -7.11
C VAL A 160 -20.71 2.95 -6.09
N ASP A 161 -21.42 1.85 -6.35
CA ASP A 161 -22.33 1.26 -5.37
C ASP A 161 -21.53 0.66 -4.20
N LYS A 162 -21.82 1.12 -2.99
CA LYS A 162 -21.15 0.67 -1.75
C LYS A 162 -21.29 -0.83 -1.52
N ASN A 163 -22.40 -1.42 -1.96
CA ASN A 163 -22.62 -2.85 -1.84
C ASN A 163 -21.70 -3.65 -2.77
N GLU A 164 -21.46 -3.15 -3.99
CA GLU A 164 -20.52 -3.76 -4.93
C GLU A 164 -19.07 -3.61 -4.43
N GLU A 165 -18.73 -2.43 -3.92
CA GLU A 165 -17.41 -2.16 -3.32
C GLU A 165 -17.10 -3.14 -2.18
N LEU A 166 -18.04 -3.37 -1.26
CA LEU A 166 -17.88 -4.35 -0.19
C LEU A 166 -17.65 -5.77 -0.73
N GLN A 167 -18.38 -6.17 -1.77
CA GLN A 167 -18.21 -7.48 -2.38
C GLN A 167 -16.81 -7.64 -2.98
N GLU A 168 -16.30 -6.64 -3.69
CA GLU A 168 -14.99 -6.68 -4.30
C GLU A 168 -13.86 -6.73 -3.26
N ILE A 169 -14.01 -5.97 -2.17
CA ILE A 169 -13.06 -6.00 -1.04
C ILE A 169 -12.98 -7.41 -0.46
N LEU A 170 -14.11 -8.05 -0.18
CA LEU A 170 -14.11 -9.37 0.47
C LEU A 170 -13.72 -10.51 -0.49
N LYS A 171 -14.14 -10.46 -1.76
CA LYS A 171 -13.79 -11.47 -2.77
C LYS A 171 -12.30 -11.61 -2.95
N ARG A 172 -11.51 -10.55 -2.70
CA ARG A 172 -10.05 -10.60 -2.74
C ARG A 172 -9.44 -11.61 -1.76
N TYR A 173 -9.99 -11.71 -0.57
CA TYR A 173 -9.48 -12.58 0.49
C TYR A 173 -10.06 -13.99 0.41
N CYS A 174 -11.00 -14.22 -0.51
CA CYS A 174 -11.64 -15.50 -0.66
C CYS A 174 -10.72 -16.49 -1.37
N ASN A 175 -10.72 -17.73 -0.90
CA ASN A 175 -10.12 -18.82 -1.64
C ASN A 175 -10.94 -19.09 -2.90
N ALA A 176 -10.30 -19.54 -3.98
CA ALA A 176 -10.95 -19.74 -5.27
C ALA A 176 -12.15 -20.72 -5.22
N ASP A 177 -12.10 -21.71 -4.33
CA ASP A 177 -13.13 -22.75 -4.21
C ASP A 177 -14.28 -22.34 -3.27
N VAL A 178 -14.16 -21.21 -2.57
CA VAL A 178 -15.16 -20.76 -1.60
C VAL A 178 -16.08 -19.72 -2.25
N GLU A 179 -17.38 -19.92 -2.11
CA GLU A 179 -18.40 -19.02 -2.61
C GLU A 179 -18.92 -18.11 -1.48
N MET A 180 -18.87 -16.79 -1.68
CA MET A 180 -19.42 -15.82 -0.73
C MET A 180 -20.85 -15.46 -1.11
N VAL A 181 -21.80 -15.75 -0.22
CA VAL A 181 -23.22 -15.43 -0.39
C VAL A 181 -23.55 -14.21 0.47
N PHE A 182 -23.87 -13.10 -0.18
CA PHE A 182 -24.23 -11.84 0.48
C PHE A 182 -25.74 -11.79 0.72
N ILE A 183 -26.14 -11.57 1.97
CA ILE A 183 -27.54 -11.42 2.38
C ILE A 183 -27.70 -10.04 2.98
N TYR A 184 -28.38 -9.17 2.23
CA TYR A 184 -28.68 -7.81 2.64
C TYR A 184 -29.97 -7.78 3.45
N LYS A 185 -29.92 -7.20 4.65
CA LYS A 185 -31.12 -6.90 5.45
C LYS A 185 -31.55 -5.47 5.14
N ASP A 186 -32.85 -5.28 4.90
CA ASP A 186 -33.42 -3.95 4.78
C ASP A 186 -33.34 -3.23 6.13
N THR A 187 -32.76 -2.03 6.12
CA THR A 187 -32.79 -1.11 7.24
C THR A 187 -34.23 -0.63 7.44
N LYS A 188 -34.76 -0.83 8.65
CA LYS A 188 -36.11 -0.45 9.03
C LYS A 188 -36.26 1.06 9.20
#